data_AF-A0A8D6PWL8-F1
#
_entry.id   AF-A0A8D6PWL8-F1
#
_cell.length_a   1.000
_cell.length_b   1.000
_cell.length_c   1.000
_cell.angle_alpha   90.00
_cell.angle_beta   90.00
_cell.angle_gamma   90.00
#
_symmetry.space_group_name_H-M   'P 1'
#
loop_
_entity.id
_entity.type
_entity.pdbx_description
1 polymer ?
#
loop_
_entity_poly.entity_id
_entity_poly.type
_entity_poly.pdbx_seq_one_letter_code
_entity_poly.pdbx_strand_id
1 'polypeptide(L)'
;MSFDKLCEEIMQKHEDAKDFTYILKLTYLNEFDKFKNINLKKFNIIEKDDLLFYGKNYPLFKTLLFFNEIPVFREEKESILFLKSIGRSPRDTLNSLNYKEKIKLGNEFIKKCICMVPKEYVSYIPHLIFGKEYYFKEMNLKEYVSALNGMYKIGKKKKVKKLIINEELPDERDIKKYKKKLAKKIILFKKKLDSYEINYFNLKFNNKNFKCQYIYIKQSIWDKILGLFGEGIELKYYPTLVNIAYNNKKIDFLKPFFIFVNRGDISVYAKVPKLIYLKDNLTLNYLNLKGKYVYFGNWDNDKFYHFIEKGKL
;
A
#
# COMPACT_ATOMS: atom_id res chain seq x y z
N MET A 1 11.90 -3.44 -13.51
CA MET A 1 12.72 -2.74 -12.50
C MET A 1 11.78 -1.97 -11.58
N SER A 2 12.05 -1.98 -10.28
CA SER A 2 11.20 -1.44 -9.21
C SER A 2 11.79 -0.14 -8.63
N PHE A 3 11.02 0.61 -7.84
CA PHE A 3 11.46 1.90 -7.31
C PHE A 3 12.66 1.77 -6.35
N ASP A 4 12.73 0.70 -5.54
CA ASP A 4 13.89 0.39 -4.70
C ASP A 4 15.18 0.24 -5.52
N LYS A 5 15.12 -0.40 -6.69
CA LYS A 5 16.27 -0.52 -7.60
C LYS A 5 16.69 0.82 -8.20
N LEU A 6 15.74 1.72 -8.44
CA LEU A 6 16.05 3.09 -8.87
C LEU A 6 16.77 3.86 -7.77
N CYS A 7 16.32 3.72 -6.51
CA CYS A 7 16.99 4.31 -5.36
C CYS A 7 18.42 3.76 -5.21
N GLU A 8 18.62 2.44 -5.34
CA GLU A 8 19.95 1.82 -5.32
C GLU A 8 20.87 2.39 -6.41
N GLU A 9 20.36 2.53 -7.63
CA GLU A 9 21.11 3.12 -8.74
C GLU A 9 21.52 4.58 -8.46
N ILE A 10 20.65 5.38 -7.84
CA ILE A 10 20.96 6.78 -7.48
C ILE A 10 22.00 6.82 -6.37
N MET A 11 21.82 6.06 -5.29
CA MET A 11 22.74 6.02 -4.15
C MET A 11 24.16 5.58 -4.55
N GLN A 12 24.30 4.73 -5.59
CA GLN A 12 25.60 4.30 -6.10
C GLN A 12 26.31 5.36 -6.97
N LYS A 13 25.56 6.29 -7.57
CA LYS A 13 26.07 7.22 -8.59
C LYS A 13 26.10 8.67 -8.15
N HIS A 14 25.39 9.03 -7.08
CA HIS A 14 25.20 10.39 -6.61
C HIS A 14 25.34 10.43 -5.09
N GLU A 15 26.57 10.65 -4.61
CA GLU A 15 26.88 10.65 -3.17
C GLU A 15 26.08 11.73 -2.43
N ASP A 16 25.95 12.93 -3.01
CA ASP A 16 25.20 14.05 -2.41
C ASP A 16 23.71 13.75 -2.21
N ALA A 17 23.12 12.88 -3.04
CA ALA A 17 21.70 12.52 -2.99
C ALA A 17 21.44 11.24 -2.17
N LYS A 18 22.49 10.61 -1.62
CA LYS A 18 22.43 9.26 -1.05
C LYS A 18 21.51 9.16 0.15
N ASP A 19 21.67 10.05 1.12
CA ASP A 19 20.88 10.07 2.36
C ASP A 19 19.38 10.29 2.08
N PHE A 20 19.05 11.30 1.26
CA PHE A 20 17.67 11.58 0.87
C PHE A 20 17.08 10.39 0.13
N THR A 21 17.82 9.82 -0.83
CA THR A 21 17.38 8.64 -1.57
C THR A 21 17.16 7.42 -0.66
N TYR A 22 17.99 7.26 0.37
CA TYR A 22 17.84 6.20 1.37
C TYR A 22 16.54 6.37 2.15
N ILE A 23 16.20 7.60 2.59
CA ILE A 23 14.90 7.90 3.21
C ILE A 23 13.72 7.53 2.30
N LEU A 24 13.82 7.85 1.00
CA LEU A 24 12.77 7.49 0.03
C LEU A 24 12.64 5.96 -0.15
N LYS A 25 13.77 5.24 -0.17
CA LYS A 25 13.79 3.76 -0.24
C LYS A 25 13.12 3.15 0.98
N LEU A 26 13.47 3.62 2.18
CA LEU A 26 12.88 3.17 3.44
C LEU A 26 11.37 3.46 3.48
N THR A 27 10.96 4.65 3.04
CA THR A 27 9.54 5.01 2.92
C THR A 27 8.81 4.07 1.97
N TYR A 28 9.39 3.77 0.80
CA TYR A 28 8.81 2.84 -0.18
C TYR A 28 8.62 1.43 0.39
N LEU A 29 9.54 0.98 1.25
CA LEU A 29 9.49 -0.32 1.92
C LEU A 29 8.69 -0.31 3.23
N ASN A 30 8.16 0.85 3.64
CA ASN A 30 7.47 1.09 4.92
C ASN A 30 8.34 0.82 6.17
N GLU A 31 9.65 1.06 6.09
CA GLU A 31 10.63 0.81 7.17
C GLU A 31 10.91 2.06 8.03
N PHE A 32 9.86 2.73 8.51
CA PHE A 32 9.99 3.98 9.27
C PHE A 32 10.75 3.84 10.60
N ASP A 33 10.82 2.64 11.19
CA ASP A 33 11.58 2.40 12.43
C ASP A 33 13.08 2.73 12.26
N LYS A 34 13.59 2.67 11.03
CA LYS A 34 14.98 2.99 10.69
C LYS A 34 15.25 4.50 10.60
N PHE A 35 14.22 5.35 10.70
CA PHE A 35 14.39 6.81 10.68
C PHE A 35 15.03 7.37 11.96
N LYS A 36 15.00 6.61 13.07
CA LYS A 36 15.50 7.07 14.38
C LYS A 36 16.93 7.63 14.35
N ASN A 37 17.76 7.14 13.44
CA ASN A 37 19.17 7.51 13.33
C ASN A 37 19.45 8.44 12.14
N ILE A 38 18.42 8.99 11.49
CA ILE A 38 18.55 9.82 10.29
C ILE A 38 18.19 11.27 10.62
N ASN A 39 19.04 12.22 10.23
CA ASN A 39 18.74 13.64 10.36
C ASN A 39 17.72 14.09 9.29
N LEU A 40 16.43 13.88 9.56
CA LEU A 40 15.34 14.26 8.66
C LEU A 40 15.23 15.77 8.41
N LYS A 41 15.62 16.60 9.39
CA LYS A 41 15.56 18.06 9.29
C LYS A 41 16.48 18.59 8.19
N LYS A 42 17.62 17.93 7.94
CA LYS A 42 18.54 18.24 6.83
C LYS A 42 17.82 18.29 5.47
N PHE A 43 16.77 17.49 5.30
CA PHE A 43 16.02 17.35 4.05
C PHE A 43 14.65 18.03 4.08
N ASN A 44 14.42 18.96 5.02
CA ASN A 44 13.10 19.59 5.22
C ASN A 44 11.97 18.57 5.43
N ILE A 45 12.28 17.45 6.09
CA ILE A 45 11.30 16.43 6.47
C ILE A 45 10.89 16.65 7.92
N ILE A 46 9.59 16.87 8.13
CA ILE A 46 8.99 17.09 9.44
C ILE A 46 8.22 15.83 9.86
N GLU A 47 8.44 15.38 11.09
CA GLU A 47 7.66 14.34 11.75
C GLU A 47 6.54 15.00 12.60
N LYS A 48 5.32 14.46 12.52
CA LYS A 48 4.21 14.88 13.38
C LYS A 48 3.26 13.72 13.68
N ASP A 49 2.60 13.79 14.83
CA ASP A 49 1.47 12.92 15.14
C ASP A 49 0.25 13.34 14.30
N ASP A 50 -0.31 12.40 13.54
CA ASP A 50 -1.42 12.65 12.62
C ASP A 50 -2.29 11.39 12.46
N LEU A 51 -3.41 11.51 11.72
CA LEU A 51 -4.17 10.35 11.29
C LEU A 51 -3.39 9.60 10.20
N LEU A 52 -3.25 8.28 10.28
CA LEU A 52 -2.49 7.44 9.35
C LEU A 52 -3.19 7.17 8.01
N PHE A 53 -4.29 7.86 7.73
CA PHE A 53 -5.06 7.71 6.49
C PHE A 53 -4.29 8.24 5.27
N TYR A 54 -4.44 7.57 4.13
CA TYR A 54 -3.88 8.02 2.84
C TYR A 54 -4.78 9.07 2.18
N GLY A 55 -4.20 10.03 1.46
CA GLY A 55 -4.95 11.08 0.76
C GLY A 55 -5.16 12.29 1.66
N LYS A 56 -4.08 12.87 2.18
CA LYS A 56 -4.14 14.04 3.09
C LYS A 56 -4.87 15.24 2.47
N ASN A 57 -4.72 15.40 1.15
CA ASN A 57 -5.35 16.45 0.35
C ASN A 57 -6.57 15.96 -0.46
N TYR A 58 -7.04 14.74 -0.22
CA TYR A 58 -8.28 14.27 -0.84
C TYR A 58 -9.49 14.71 -0.01
N PRO A 59 -10.68 14.83 -0.64
CA PRO A 59 -11.92 14.93 0.10
C PRO A 59 -12.02 13.80 1.13
N LEU A 60 -12.41 14.13 2.38
CA LEU A 60 -12.46 13.19 3.49
C LEU A 60 -13.20 11.91 3.14
N PHE A 61 -14.30 11.99 2.39
CA PHE A 61 -15.06 10.78 2.00
C PHE A 61 -14.20 9.79 1.20
N LYS A 62 -13.33 10.27 0.30
CA LYS A 62 -12.40 9.41 -0.45
C LYS A 62 -11.29 8.87 0.44
N THR A 63 -10.77 9.70 1.34
CA THR A 63 -9.75 9.31 2.30
C THR A 63 -10.21 8.17 3.19
N LEU A 64 -11.45 8.25 3.70
CA LEU A 64 -12.07 7.19 4.49
C LEU A 64 -12.38 5.94 3.66
N LEU A 65 -12.88 6.11 2.42
CA LEU A 65 -13.14 4.99 1.51
C LEU A 65 -11.87 4.22 1.12
N PHE A 66 -10.72 4.90 1.04
CA PHE A 66 -9.44 4.27 0.72
C PHE A 66 -8.77 3.60 1.91
N PHE A 67 -9.32 3.72 3.12
CA PHE A 67 -8.84 2.99 4.28
C PHE A 67 -9.23 1.51 4.17
N ASN A 68 -8.24 0.65 3.96
CA ASN A 68 -8.42 -0.77 3.64
C ASN A 68 -7.73 -1.72 4.63
N GLU A 69 -7.35 -1.22 5.81
CA GLU A 69 -6.93 -2.09 6.92
C GLU A 69 -8.17 -2.72 7.58
N ILE A 70 -9.23 -1.93 7.73
CA ILE A 70 -10.58 -2.38 8.08
C ILE A 70 -11.50 -1.69 7.08
N PRO A 71 -12.09 -2.39 6.10
CA PRO A 71 -12.87 -1.78 5.02
C PRO A 71 -14.25 -1.35 5.53
N VAL A 72 -14.28 -0.29 6.36
CA VAL A 72 -15.48 0.25 7.01
C VAL A 72 -16.52 0.72 6.01
N PHE A 73 -16.05 1.31 4.91
CA PHE A 73 -16.89 1.79 3.84
C PHE A 73 -16.52 1.08 2.55
N ARG A 74 -17.51 0.55 1.84
CA ARG A 74 -17.38 -0.07 0.51
C ARG A 74 -17.85 0.87 -0.59
N GLU A 75 -18.70 1.83 -0.26
CA GLU A 75 -19.24 2.82 -1.19
C GLU A 75 -18.97 4.26 -0.75
N GLU A 76 -18.84 5.17 -1.71
CA GLU A 76 -18.66 6.61 -1.43
C GLU A 76 -19.82 7.15 -0.57
N LYS A 77 -21.06 6.71 -0.85
CA LYS A 77 -22.26 7.14 -0.11
C LYS A 77 -22.15 6.86 1.39
N GLU A 78 -21.61 5.73 1.80
CA GLU A 78 -21.50 5.35 3.21
C GLU A 78 -20.55 6.28 3.96
N SER A 79 -19.37 6.56 3.39
CA SER A 79 -18.40 7.50 3.96
C SER A 79 -18.93 8.94 4.02
N ILE A 80 -19.72 9.36 3.03
CA ILE A 80 -20.40 10.67 3.01
C ILE A 80 -21.42 10.75 4.15
N LEU A 81 -22.27 9.73 4.32
CA LEU A 81 -23.29 9.69 5.36
C LEU A 81 -22.66 9.69 6.76
N PHE A 82 -21.56 8.95 6.96
CA PHE A 82 -20.80 8.96 8.20
C PHE A 82 -20.24 10.35 8.54
N LEU A 83 -19.62 11.04 7.57
CA LEU A 83 -19.07 12.37 7.81
C LEU A 83 -20.18 13.37 8.18
N LYS A 84 -21.31 13.30 7.47
CA LYS A 84 -22.49 14.13 7.80
C LYS A 84 -23.02 13.84 9.20
N SER A 85 -23.07 12.58 9.62
CA SER A 85 -23.58 12.20 10.95
C SER A 85 -22.74 12.72 12.11
N ILE A 86 -21.45 13.01 11.88
CA ILE A 86 -20.54 13.58 12.90
C ILE A 86 -20.36 15.11 12.76
N GLY A 87 -21.19 15.74 11.92
CA GLY A 87 -21.17 17.19 11.66
C GLY A 87 -19.94 17.64 10.86
N ARG A 88 -19.46 16.80 9.93
CA ARG A 88 -18.29 17.11 9.09
C ARG A 88 -18.63 17.18 7.62
N SER A 89 -18.04 18.16 6.94
CA SER A 89 -18.20 18.33 5.50
C SER A 89 -17.43 17.20 4.79
N PRO A 90 -18.08 16.44 3.88
CA PRO A 90 -17.39 15.40 3.11
C PRO A 90 -16.28 15.95 2.20
N ARG A 91 -16.35 17.24 1.83
CA ARG A 91 -15.43 17.90 0.91
C ARG A 91 -14.17 18.43 1.57
N ASP A 92 -14.13 18.48 2.89
CA ASP A 92 -12.94 18.89 3.64
C ASP A 92 -11.77 17.95 3.31
N THR A 93 -10.55 18.36 3.63
CA THR A 93 -9.36 17.50 3.50
C THR A 93 -8.77 17.24 4.88
N LEU A 94 -7.92 16.22 5.05
CA LEU A 94 -7.27 16.02 6.34
C LEU A 94 -6.33 17.18 6.69
N ASN A 95 -5.69 17.79 5.69
CA ASN A 95 -4.79 18.92 5.92
C ASN A 95 -5.53 20.22 6.28
N SER A 96 -6.81 20.37 5.94
CA SER A 96 -7.61 21.52 6.38
C SER A 96 -8.13 21.39 7.81
N LEU A 97 -8.01 20.22 8.44
CA LEU A 97 -8.44 20.00 9.82
C LEU A 97 -7.34 20.37 10.81
N ASN A 98 -7.71 21.03 11.90
CA ASN A 98 -6.80 21.20 13.04
C ASN A 98 -6.68 19.90 13.86
N TYR A 99 -5.74 19.88 14.81
CA TYR A 99 -5.43 18.68 15.60
C TYR A 99 -6.66 18.14 16.37
N LYS A 100 -7.43 19.01 17.04
CA LYS A 100 -8.64 18.60 17.79
C LYS A 100 -9.68 17.95 16.88
N GLU A 101 -9.83 18.46 15.67
CA GLU A 101 -10.76 17.93 14.68
C GLU A 101 -10.32 16.57 14.14
N LYS A 102 -9.02 16.38 13.93
CA LYS A 102 -8.43 15.08 13.54
C LYS A 102 -8.63 14.04 14.63
N ILE A 103 -8.41 14.40 15.90
CA ILE A 103 -8.68 13.50 17.04
C ILE A 103 -10.16 13.10 17.07
N LYS A 104 -11.08 14.06 16.93
CA LYS A 104 -12.52 13.76 16.86
C LYS A 104 -12.86 12.80 15.71
N LEU A 105 -12.36 13.09 14.50
CA LEU A 105 -12.59 12.24 13.32
C LEU A 105 -12.05 10.82 13.53
N GLY A 106 -10.81 10.70 14.03
CA GLY A 106 -10.19 9.40 14.30
C GLY A 106 -10.96 8.59 15.33
N ASN A 107 -11.40 9.22 16.43
CA ASN A 107 -12.18 8.54 17.47
C ASN A 107 -13.56 8.06 16.98
N GLU A 108 -14.26 8.87 16.18
CA GLU A 108 -15.52 8.43 15.57
C GLU A 108 -15.31 7.30 14.56
N PHE A 109 -14.19 7.31 13.83
CA PHE A 109 -13.83 6.22 12.93
C PHE A 109 -13.45 4.94 13.68
N ILE A 110 -12.72 5.03 14.81
CA ILE A 110 -12.43 3.91 15.71
C ILE A 110 -13.72 3.20 16.13
N LYS A 111 -14.75 3.95 16.54
CA LYS A 111 -16.04 3.37 16.96
C LYS A 111 -16.64 2.49 15.87
N LYS A 112 -16.54 2.89 14.59
CA LYS A 112 -16.98 2.07 13.45
C LYS A 112 -16.12 0.83 13.27
N CYS A 113 -14.79 0.96 13.39
CA CYS A 113 -13.88 -0.18 13.29
C CYS A 113 -14.13 -1.25 14.37
N ILE A 114 -14.40 -0.85 15.61
CA ILE A 114 -14.64 -1.78 16.74
C ILE A 114 -15.80 -2.72 16.43
N CYS A 115 -16.87 -2.23 15.81
CA CYS A 115 -18.04 -3.05 15.45
C CYS A 115 -17.76 -4.07 14.33
N MET A 116 -16.60 -4.01 13.67
CA MET A 116 -16.27 -4.84 12.52
C MET A 116 -15.18 -5.88 12.80
N VAL A 117 -14.54 -5.82 13.96
CA VAL A 117 -13.43 -6.72 14.29
C VAL A 117 -13.73 -7.54 15.54
N PRO A 118 -13.20 -8.77 15.63
CA PRO A 118 -13.26 -9.55 16.86
C PRO A 118 -12.62 -8.83 18.04
N LYS A 119 -13.10 -9.13 19.26
CA LYS A 119 -12.72 -8.43 20.50
C LYS A 119 -11.22 -8.42 20.73
N GLU A 120 -10.53 -9.49 20.38
CA GLU A 120 -9.08 -9.63 20.55
C GLU A 120 -8.24 -8.74 19.63
N TYR A 121 -8.86 -8.07 18.64
CA TYR A 121 -8.18 -7.08 17.79
C TYR A 121 -8.43 -5.63 18.21
N VAL A 122 -9.40 -5.38 19.10
CA VAL A 122 -9.87 -4.02 19.44
C VAL A 122 -8.76 -3.12 19.98
N SER A 123 -7.88 -3.66 20.83
CA SER A 123 -6.74 -2.90 21.40
C SER A 123 -5.74 -2.42 20.36
N TYR A 124 -5.71 -3.03 19.17
CA TYR A 124 -4.76 -2.68 18.10
C TYR A 124 -5.31 -1.63 17.12
N ILE A 125 -6.63 -1.36 17.12
CA ILE A 125 -7.27 -0.41 16.20
C ILE A 125 -6.69 1.00 16.30
N PRO A 126 -6.43 1.59 17.49
CA PRO A 126 -5.88 2.95 17.58
C PRO A 126 -4.56 3.10 16.82
N HIS A 127 -3.71 2.06 16.83
CA HIS A 127 -2.42 2.06 16.12
C HIS A 127 -2.54 1.98 14.59
N LEU A 128 -3.72 1.68 14.05
CA LEU A 128 -4.00 1.77 12.62
C LEU A 128 -4.39 3.18 12.17
N ILE A 129 -4.88 3.99 13.10
CA ILE A 129 -5.56 5.25 12.83
C ILE A 129 -4.70 6.43 13.25
N PHE A 130 -3.99 6.33 14.36
CA PHE A 130 -3.11 7.36 14.89
C PHE A 130 -1.65 6.92 14.88
N GLY A 131 -0.76 7.85 14.60
CA GLY A 131 0.68 7.64 14.73
C GLY A 131 1.48 8.73 14.05
N LYS A 132 2.77 8.45 13.86
CA LYS A 132 3.71 9.38 13.24
C LYS A 132 3.57 9.39 11.72
N GLU A 133 3.47 10.59 11.15
CA GLU A 133 3.53 10.84 9.72
C GLU A 133 4.65 11.82 9.39
N TYR A 134 5.22 11.66 8.20
CA TYR A 134 6.37 12.43 7.73
C TYR A 134 5.98 13.30 6.54
N TYR A 135 6.48 14.54 6.49
CA TYR A 135 6.11 15.53 5.49
C TYR A 135 7.35 16.15 4.88
N PHE A 136 7.48 16.06 3.57
CA PHE A 136 8.53 16.67 2.78
C PHE A 136 7.94 17.84 1.99
N LYS A 137 8.37 19.07 2.27
CA LYS A 137 7.84 20.30 1.64
C LYS A 137 6.30 20.30 1.64
N GLU A 138 5.70 20.13 2.82
CA GLU A 138 4.24 20.05 3.07
C GLU A 138 3.50 18.84 2.46
N MET A 139 4.11 18.10 1.54
CA MET A 139 3.56 16.86 1.00
C MET A 139 3.87 15.70 1.94
N ASN A 140 2.87 14.86 2.24
CA ASN A 140 3.12 13.64 3.00
C ASN A 140 4.14 12.74 2.27
N LEU A 141 5.15 12.25 2.98
CA LEU A 141 6.30 11.54 2.41
C LEU A 141 5.89 10.24 1.70
N LYS A 142 4.90 9.51 2.21
CA LYS A 142 4.35 8.31 1.53
C LYS A 142 3.67 8.70 0.22
N GLU A 143 2.96 9.82 0.19
CA GLU A 143 2.33 10.33 -1.03
C GLU A 143 3.37 10.83 -2.04
N TYR A 144 4.43 11.49 -1.58
CA TYR A 144 5.56 11.91 -2.40
C TYR A 144 6.23 10.71 -3.07
N VAL A 145 6.59 9.68 -2.28
CA VAL A 145 7.19 8.44 -2.81
C VAL A 145 6.22 7.68 -3.73
N SER A 146 4.93 7.65 -3.40
CA SER A 146 3.89 7.08 -4.28
C SER A 146 3.81 7.82 -5.61
N ALA A 147 3.92 9.15 -5.61
CA ALA A 147 3.93 9.97 -6.81
C ALA A 147 5.17 9.69 -7.69
N LEU A 148 6.36 9.67 -7.09
CA LEU A 148 7.60 9.32 -7.80
C LEU A 148 7.56 7.91 -8.40
N ASN A 149 7.13 6.92 -7.61
CA ASN A 149 6.95 5.55 -8.08
C ASN A 149 5.90 5.46 -9.20
N GLY A 150 4.81 6.20 -9.09
CA GLY A 150 3.78 6.31 -10.12
C GLY A 150 4.32 6.87 -11.44
N MET A 151 5.09 7.96 -11.38
CA MET A 151 5.78 8.56 -12.52
C MET A 151 6.78 7.59 -13.14
N TYR A 152 7.55 6.89 -12.32
CA TYR A 152 8.49 5.86 -12.76
C TYR A 152 7.78 4.75 -13.54
N LYS A 153 6.64 4.25 -13.04
CA LYS A 153 5.82 3.22 -13.69
C LYS A 153 5.29 3.62 -15.07
N ILE A 154 5.15 4.92 -15.35
CA ILE A 154 4.71 5.42 -16.65
C ILE A 154 5.86 5.87 -17.56
N GLY A 155 7.10 5.42 -17.27
CA GLY A 155 8.26 5.61 -18.14
C GLY A 155 9.07 6.87 -17.86
N LYS A 156 8.75 7.67 -16.83
CA LYS A 156 9.42 8.94 -16.54
C LYS A 156 10.71 8.80 -15.74
N LYS A 157 11.51 7.74 -15.96
CA LYS A 157 12.71 7.41 -15.16
C LYS A 157 13.67 8.60 -15.02
N LYS A 158 14.06 9.25 -16.13
CA LYS A 158 15.00 10.40 -16.12
C LYS A 158 14.48 11.56 -15.27
N LYS A 159 13.20 11.92 -15.41
CA LYS A 159 12.56 12.99 -14.63
C LYS A 159 12.50 12.64 -13.14
N VAL A 160 12.14 11.40 -12.79
CA VAL A 160 12.12 10.95 -11.39
C VAL A 160 13.50 11.04 -10.75
N LYS A 161 14.56 10.64 -11.46
CA LYS A 161 15.93 10.79 -10.96
C LYS A 161 16.27 12.24 -10.65
N LYS A 162 15.98 13.16 -11.57
CA LYS A 162 16.23 14.60 -11.37
C LYS A 162 15.49 15.14 -10.15
N LEU A 163 14.21 14.77 -9.99
CA LEU A 163 13.41 15.18 -8.83
C LEU A 163 14.01 14.69 -7.49
N ILE A 164 14.54 13.46 -7.45
CA ILE A 164 15.17 12.91 -6.24
C ILE A 164 16.50 13.63 -5.96
N ILE A 165 17.36 13.77 -6.97
CA ILE A 165 18.70 14.38 -6.82
C ILE A 165 18.58 15.85 -6.40
N ASN A 166 17.59 16.57 -6.94
CA ASN A 166 17.38 17.98 -6.64
C ASN A 166 16.42 18.23 -5.48
N GLU A 167 15.90 17.18 -4.83
CA GLU A 167 14.92 17.29 -3.74
C GLU A 167 13.67 18.11 -4.16
N GLU A 168 13.16 17.88 -5.36
CA GLU A 168 12.04 18.63 -5.94
C GLU A 168 10.71 17.86 -5.83
N LEU A 169 9.61 18.61 -5.76
CA LEU A 169 8.26 18.05 -5.81
C LEU A 169 7.84 17.72 -7.26
N PRO A 170 7.14 16.60 -7.51
CA PRO A 170 6.63 16.27 -8.83
C PRO A 170 5.51 17.22 -9.29
N ASP A 171 5.49 17.55 -10.58
CA ASP A 171 4.41 18.30 -11.23
C ASP A 171 3.06 17.54 -11.14
N GLU A 172 2.01 18.23 -10.72
CA GLU A 172 0.68 17.66 -10.52
C GLU A 172 0.09 16.99 -11.77
N ARG A 173 0.42 17.49 -12.97
CA ARG A 173 -0.02 16.91 -14.25
C ARG A 173 0.52 15.48 -14.44
N ASP A 174 1.75 15.23 -14.00
CA ASP A 174 2.37 13.92 -14.10
C ASP A 174 1.74 12.92 -13.12
N ILE A 175 1.44 13.41 -11.92
CA ILE A 175 0.71 12.65 -10.90
C ILE A 175 -0.69 12.29 -11.43
N LYS A 176 -1.43 13.26 -11.98
CA LYS A 176 -2.75 13.05 -12.58
C LYS A 176 -2.72 12.02 -13.71
N LYS A 177 -1.71 12.06 -14.58
CA LYS A 177 -1.52 11.09 -15.67
C LYS A 177 -1.37 9.66 -15.14
N TYR A 178 -0.54 9.45 -14.11
CA TYR A 178 -0.42 8.13 -13.47
C TYR A 178 -1.73 7.70 -12.79
N LYS A 179 -2.35 8.58 -12.00
CA LYS A 179 -3.60 8.27 -11.29
C LYS A 179 -4.71 7.83 -12.25
N LYS A 180 -4.85 8.47 -13.41
CA LYS A 180 -5.81 8.06 -14.47
C LYS A 180 -5.52 6.65 -14.99
N LYS A 181 -4.25 6.30 -15.22
CA LYS A 181 -3.87 4.94 -15.64
C LYS A 181 -4.13 3.92 -14.54
N LEU A 182 -3.73 4.21 -13.31
CA LEU A 182 -3.94 3.32 -12.15
C LEU A 182 -5.43 3.06 -11.91
N ALA A 183 -6.28 4.10 -11.99
CA ALA A 183 -7.73 3.96 -11.83
C ALA A 183 -8.34 2.95 -12.83
N LYS A 184 -7.94 3.01 -14.11
CA LYS A 184 -8.35 2.01 -15.12
C LYS A 184 -7.94 0.59 -14.72
N LYS A 185 -6.71 0.40 -14.23
CA LYS A 185 -6.23 -0.92 -13.78
C LYS A 185 -6.95 -1.42 -12.53
N ILE A 186 -7.30 -0.52 -11.60
CA ILE A 186 -8.10 -0.86 -10.41
C ILE A 186 -9.50 -1.34 -10.82
N ILE A 187 -10.17 -0.61 -11.74
CA ILE A 187 -11.50 -0.99 -12.24
C ILE A 187 -11.44 -2.37 -12.90
N LEU A 188 -10.46 -2.59 -13.78
CA LEU A 188 -10.27 -3.88 -14.45
C LEU A 188 -9.97 -5.00 -13.45
N PHE A 189 -9.09 -4.75 -12.47
CA PHE A 189 -8.77 -5.74 -11.44
C PHE A 189 -9.98 -6.10 -10.61
N LYS A 190 -10.78 -5.13 -10.16
CA LYS A 190 -12.02 -5.37 -9.41
C LYS A 190 -12.97 -6.27 -10.19
N LYS A 191 -13.21 -5.97 -11.48
CA LYS A 191 -14.06 -6.78 -12.36
C LYS A 191 -13.54 -8.23 -12.48
N LYS A 192 -12.22 -8.42 -12.64
CA LYS A 192 -11.62 -9.77 -12.71
C LYS A 192 -11.61 -10.50 -11.37
N LEU A 193 -11.47 -9.77 -10.25
CA LEU A 193 -11.45 -10.35 -8.90
C LEU A 193 -12.76 -11.06 -8.58
N ASP A 194 -13.88 -10.54 -9.07
CA ASP A 194 -15.19 -11.19 -8.92
C ASP A 194 -15.29 -12.53 -9.66
N SER A 195 -14.49 -12.76 -10.70
CA SER A 195 -14.44 -14.06 -11.41
C SER A 195 -13.38 -15.01 -10.88
N TYR A 196 -12.41 -14.55 -10.09
CA TYR A 196 -11.39 -15.44 -9.54
C TYR A 196 -11.93 -16.28 -8.38
N GLU A 197 -11.46 -17.53 -8.34
CA GLU A 197 -11.60 -18.43 -7.20
C GLU A 197 -10.62 -18.01 -6.10
N ILE A 198 -11.12 -17.87 -4.87
CA ILE A 198 -10.30 -17.58 -3.70
C ILE A 198 -9.90 -18.90 -3.08
N ASN A 199 -8.62 -19.23 -3.22
CA ASN A 199 -8.02 -20.44 -2.68
C ASN A 199 -7.39 -20.17 -1.31
N TYR A 200 -7.03 -21.23 -0.59
CA TYR A 200 -6.50 -21.13 0.77
C TYR A 200 -5.30 -22.04 0.99
N PHE A 201 -4.37 -21.59 1.82
CA PHE A 201 -3.29 -22.42 2.36
C PHE A 201 -3.02 -21.99 3.81
N ASN A 202 -2.31 -22.82 4.56
CA ASN A 202 -1.89 -22.49 5.91
C ASN A 202 -0.44 -22.04 5.91
N LEU A 203 -0.15 -20.89 6.53
CA LEU A 203 1.21 -20.40 6.70
C LEU A 203 1.66 -20.61 8.14
N LYS A 204 2.74 -21.36 8.36
CA LYS A 204 3.34 -21.50 9.69
C LYS A 204 4.33 -20.36 9.97
N PHE A 205 4.13 -19.63 11.06
CA PHE A 205 5.05 -18.58 11.52
C PHE A 205 5.04 -18.51 13.05
N ASN A 206 6.22 -18.51 13.69
CA ASN A 206 6.38 -18.48 15.15
C ASN A 206 5.46 -19.48 15.88
N ASN A 207 5.45 -20.74 15.42
CA ASN A 207 4.60 -21.82 15.94
C ASN A 207 3.09 -21.60 15.86
N LYS A 208 2.62 -20.55 15.17
CA LYS A 208 1.21 -20.32 14.85
C LYS A 208 0.93 -20.68 13.39
N ASN A 209 -0.30 -21.11 13.12
CA ASN A 209 -0.79 -21.35 11.77
C ASN A 209 -1.74 -20.21 11.39
N PHE A 210 -1.46 -19.56 10.27
CA PHE A 210 -2.30 -18.50 9.71
C PHE A 210 -2.98 -19.02 8.45
N LYS A 211 -4.32 -19.01 8.43
CA LYS A 211 -5.06 -19.30 7.21
C LYS A 211 -4.91 -18.13 6.24
N CYS A 212 -4.24 -18.36 5.13
CA CYS A 212 -4.03 -17.37 4.07
C CYS A 212 -5.04 -17.59 2.93
N GLN A 213 -5.34 -16.50 2.22
CA GLN A 213 -6.15 -16.48 1.01
C GLN A 213 -5.25 -16.19 -0.18
N TYR A 214 -5.56 -16.75 -1.35
CA TYR A 214 -4.87 -16.37 -2.57
C TYR A 214 -5.71 -16.47 -3.83
N ILE A 215 -5.26 -15.75 -4.85
CA ILE A 215 -5.65 -15.98 -6.24
C ILE A 215 -4.41 -16.34 -7.04
N TYR A 216 -4.60 -17.21 -8.02
CA TYR A 216 -3.57 -17.59 -8.98
C TYR A 216 -3.96 -17.12 -10.37
N ILE A 217 -3.09 -16.32 -10.99
CA ILE A 217 -3.30 -15.71 -12.29
C ILE A 217 -2.28 -16.28 -13.26
N LYS A 218 -2.72 -17.21 -14.10
CA LYS A 218 -1.94 -17.66 -15.25
C LYS A 218 -2.07 -16.63 -16.37
N GLN A 219 -0.99 -15.91 -16.69
CA GLN A 219 -1.05 -14.95 -17.78
C GLN A 219 -0.77 -15.62 -19.11
N SER A 220 -1.75 -15.56 -20.01
CA SER A 220 -1.60 -16.00 -21.38
C SER A 220 -0.68 -15.07 -22.19
N ILE A 221 -0.23 -15.53 -23.36
CA ILE A 221 0.47 -14.67 -24.34
C ILE A 221 -0.41 -13.48 -24.72
N TRP A 222 -1.73 -13.68 -24.85
CA TRP A 222 -2.71 -12.63 -25.09
C TRP A 222 -2.76 -11.59 -23.97
N ASP A 223 -2.67 -11.99 -22.70
CA ASP A 223 -2.59 -11.02 -21.58
C ASP A 223 -1.32 -10.17 -21.63
N LYS A 224 -0.21 -10.71 -22.15
CA LYS A 224 1.03 -9.96 -22.36
C LYS A 224 0.83 -8.91 -23.48
N ILE A 225 0.21 -9.32 -24.58
CA ILE A 225 -0.12 -8.44 -25.73
C ILE A 225 -1.08 -7.32 -25.30
N LEU A 226 -2.20 -7.68 -24.66
CA LEU A 226 -3.15 -6.71 -24.11
C LEU A 226 -2.47 -5.76 -23.09
N GLY A 227 -1.51 -6.26 -22.32
CA GLY A 227 -0.67 -5.43 -21.44
C GLY A 227 0.12 -4.35 -22.18
N LEU A 228 0.64 -4.64 -23.38
CA LEU A 228 1.37 -3.69 -24.23
C LEU A 228 0.45 -2.59 -24.78
N PHE A 229 -0.80 -2.94 -25.12
CA PHE A 229 -1.83 -2.00 -25.58
C PHE A 229 -2.56 -1.29 -24.42
N GLY A 230 -2.21 -1.60 -23.17
CA GLY A 230 -2.80 -0.97 -21.98
C GLY A 230 -4.15 -1.54 -21.56
N GLU A 231 -4.58 -2.65 -22.14
CA GLU A 231 -5.81 -3.38 -21.86
C GLU A 231 -5.63 -4.49 -20.80
N GLY A 232 -4.40 -4.97 -20.60
CA GLY A 232 -4.04 -5.94 -19.55
C GLY A 232 -3.62 -5.29 -18.21
N ILE A 233 -3.33 -6.09 -17.18
CA ILE A 233 -2.77 -5.60 -15.90
C ILE A 233 -1.27 -5.91 -15.86
N GLU A 234 -0.45 -4.86 -15.96
CA GLU A 234 1.01 -4.99 -15.86
C GLU A 234 1.46 -5.26 -14.42
N LEU A 235 2.52 -6.08 -14.25
CA LEU A 235 3.07 -6.49 -12.94
C LEU A 235 3.28 -5.33 -11.96
N LYS A 236 3.75 -4.18 -12.45
CA LYS A 236 4.04 -2.98 -11.65
C LYS A 236 2.83 -2.41 -10.89
N TYR A 237 1.61 -2.81 -11.20
CA TYR A 237 0.40 -2.37 -10.48
C TYR A 237 0.00 -3.31 -9.34
N TYR A 238 0.41 -4.59 -9.36
CA TYR A 238 -0.03 -5.57 -8.38
C TYR A 238 0.31 -5.26 -6.91
N PRO A 239 1.42 -4.58 -6.56
CA PRO A 239 1.63 -4.13 -5.17
C PRO A 239 0.51 -3.20 -4.67
N THR A 240 -0.08 -2.40 -5.55
CA THR A 240 -1.23 -1.55 -5.22
C THR A 240 -2.52 -2.36 -5.25
N LEU A 241 -2.68 -3.30 -6.18
CA LEU A 241 -3.90 -4.08 -6.34
C LEU A 241 -4.10 -5.09 -5.20
N VAL A 242 -3.05 -5.73 -4.68
CA VAL A 242 -3.15 -6.62 -3.51
C VAL A 242 -3.65 -5.88 -2.28
N ASN A 243 -3.25 -4.60 -2.13
CA ASN A 243 -3.76 -3.74 -1.08
C ASN A 243 -5.26 -3.42 -1.28
N ILE A 244 -5.67 -3.11 -2.50
CA ILE A 244 -7.06 -2.74 -2.85
C ILE A 244 -8.01 -3.94 -2.81
N ALA A 245 -7.50 -5.17 -2.92
CA ALA A 245 -8.31 -6.39 -2.93
C ALA A 245 -9.23 -6.52 -1.71
N TYR A 246 -8.81 -6.02 -0.54
CA TYR A 246 -9.60 -6.04 0.70
C TYR A 246 -10.88 -5.21 0.66
N ASN A 247 -11.06 -4.34 -0.34
CA ASN A 247 -12.32 -3.65 -0.55
C ASN A 247 -13.37 -4.57 -1.19
N ASN A 248 -12.97 -5.71 -1.75
CA ASN A 248 -13.88 -6.73 -2.27
C ASN A 248 -14.42 -7.61 -1.13
N LYS A 249 -15.71 -7.92 -1.14
CA LYS A 249 -16.38 -8.72 -0.12
C LYS A 249 -15.90 -10.18 -0.05
N LYS A 250 -15.30 -10.71 -1.12
CA LYS A 250 -14.73 -12.07 -1.15
C LYS A 250 -13.44 -12.21 -0.35
N ILE A 251 -12.76 -11.10 -0.08
CA ILE A 251 -11.45 -11.11 0.59
C ILE A 251 -11.64 -10.78 2.06
N ASP A 252 -11.37 -11.75 2.92
CA ASP A 252 -11.38 -11.57 4.38
C ASP A 252 -10.19 -10.69 4.82
N PHE A 253 -10.48 -9.52 5.39
CA PHE A 253 -9.47 -8.55 5.83
C PHE A 253 -8.72 -8.94 7.11
N LEU A 254 -9.12 -10.04 7.76
CA LEU A 254 -8.40 -10.64 8.88
C LEU A 254 -7.56 -11.85 8.47
N LYS A 255 -7.34 -12.05 7.17
CA LYS A 255 -6.43 -13.08 6.64
C LYS A 255 -5.40 -12.46 5.68
N PRO A 256 -4.14 -12.92 5.70
CA PRO A 256 -3.17 -12.54 4.67
C PRO A 256 -3.68 -12.93 3.29
N PHE A 257 -3.46 -12.06 2.29
CA PHE A 257 -3.91 -12.28 0.92
C PHE A 257 -2.73 -12.25 -0.05
N PHE A 258 -2.67 -13.24 -0.94
CA PHE A 258 -1.62 -13.40 -1.94
C PHE A 258 -2.21 -13.34 -3.35
N ILE A 259 -1.47 -12.71 -4.26
CA ILE A 259 -1.71 -12.76 -5.70
C ILE A 259 -0.45 -13.36 -6.31
N PHE A 260 -0.60 -14.55 -6.89
CA PHE A 260 0.43 -15.22 -7.65
C PHE A 260 0.20 -15.00 -9.13
N VAL A 261 1.20 -14.48 -9.85
CA VAL A 261 1.10 -14.20 -11.28
C VAL A 261 2.16 -15.03 -12.01
N ASN A 262 1.71 -16.06 -12.75
CA ASN A 262 2.61 -16.92 -13.54
C ASN A 262 2.84 -16.32 -14.93
N ARG A 263 4.11 -16.10 -15.28
CA ARG A 263 4.57 -15.70 -16.63
C ARG A 263 5.71 -16.57 -17.19
N GLY A 264 6.02 -17.67 -16.52
CA GLY A 264 7.24 -18.47 -16.64
C GLY A 264 7.83 -18.70 -15.24
N ASP A 265 8.14 -17.59 -14.55
CA ASP A 265 8.34 -17.48 -13.11
C ASP A 265 7.05 -17.01 -12.41
N ILE A 266 7.00 -17.17 -11.08
CA ILE A 266 5.87 -16.75 -10.24
C ILE A 266 6.20 -15.41 -9.59
N SER A 267 5.61 -14.33 -10.09
CA SER A 267 5.61 -13.06 -9.35
C SER A 267 4.63 -13.14 -8.19
N VAL A 268 5.13 -12.87 -6.98
CA VAL A 268 4.36 -12.92 -5.74
C VAL A 268 4.08 -11.52 -5.26
N TYR A 269 2.81 -11.24 -4.95
CA TYR A 269 2.38 -10.03 -4.26
C TYR A 269 1.51 -10.42 -3.10
N ALA A 270 1.84 -10.00 -1.89
CA ALA A 270 1.09 -10.36 -0.71
C ALA A 270 0.79 -9.14 0.16
N LYS A 271 -0.30 -9.20 0.92
CA LYS A 271 -0.56 -8.27 2.02
C LYS A 271 -0.84 -9.05 3.29
N VAL A 272 -0.14 -8.68 4.36
CA VAL A 272 -0.50 -9.02 5.73
C VAL A 272 -1.29 -7.84 6.30
N PRO A 273 -2.56 -8.03 6.69
CA PRO A 273 -3.34 -7.01 7.38
C PRO A 273 -2.59 -6.48 8.59
N LYS A 274 -2.56 -5.16 8.78
CA LYS A 274 -1.80 -4.56 9.89
C LYS A 274 -2.27 -5.03 11.25
N LEU A 275 -3.55 -5.36 11.42
CA LEU A 275 -4.05 -5.95 12.67
C LEU A 275 -3.35 -7.26 13.03
N ILE A 276 -3.14 -8.14 12.05
CA ILE A 276 -2.45 -9.42 12.26
C ILE A 276 -0.97 -9.15 12.57
N TYR A 277 -0.35 -8.21 11.86
CA TYR A 277 1.02 -7.82 12.20
C TYR A 277 1.13 -7.26 13.62
N LEU A 278 0.25 -6.34 14.03
CA LEU A 278 0.33 -5.73 15.35
C LEU A 278 0.11 -6.74 16.49
N LYS A 279 -0.76 -7.73 16.27
CA LYS A 279 -1.07 -8.77 17.24
C LYS A 279 -0.01 -9.87 17.29
N ASP A 280 0.42 -10.37 16.13
CA ASP A 280 1.22 -11.59 16.02
C ASP A 280 2.62 -11.37 15.45
N ASN A 281 2.97 -10.13 15.10
CA ASN A 281 4.21 -9.77 14.40
C ASN A 281 4.43 -10.58 13.12
N LEU A 282 3.34 -11.00 12.45
CA LEU A 282 3.42 -11.79 11.22
C LEU A 282 4.09 -10.97 10.12
N THR A 283 5.26 -11.43 9.68
CA THR A 283 5.96 -10.88 8.51
C THR A 283 6.09 -11.95 7.44
N LEU A 284 6.41 -11.57 6.21
CA LEU A 284 6.66 -12.53 5.11
C LEU A 284 8.10 -12.46 4.57
N ASN A 285 8.99 -11.75 5.27
CA ASN A 285 10.36 -11.53 4.79
C ASN A 285 11.18 -12.84 4.73
N TYR A 286 10.91 -13.79 5.64
CA TYR A 286 11.53 -15.12 5.63
C TYR A 286 11.18 -15.96 4.39
N LEU A 287 10.20 -15.53 3.59
CA LEU A 287 9.84 -16.17 2.32
C LEU A 287 10.61 -15.60 1.11
N ASN A 288 11.65 -14.80 1.35
CA ASN A 288 12.38 -13.99 0.36
C ASN A 288 11.50 -12.94 -0.34
N LEU A 289 10.56 -12.35 0.41
CA LEU A 289 9.75 -11.23 -0.07
C LEU A 289 10.23 -9.90 0.55
N LYS A 290 10.20 -8.83 -0.25
CA LYS A 290 10.58 -7.48 0.17
C LYS A 290 9.35 -6.67 0.60
N GLY A 291 9.55 -5.72 1.52
CA GLY A 291 8.52 -4.79 1.99
C GLY A 291 8.07 -5.07 3.43
N LYS A 292 7.13 -4.25 3.89
CA LYS A 292 6.45 -4.35 5.20
C LYS A 292 4.96 -4.14 4.99
N TYR A 293 4.13 -5.04 5.52
CA TYR A 293 2.68 -5.17 5.30
C TYR A 293 2.26 -5.54 3.87
N VAL A 294 2.81 -4.88 2.86
CA VAL A 294 2.72 -5.27 1.45
C VAL A 294 4.06 -5.81 1.02
N TYR A 295 4.04 -7.05 0.52
CA TYR A 295 5.21 -7.84 0.20
C TYR A 295 5.24 -8.17 -1.30
N PHE A 296 6.43 -8.22 -1.87
CA PHE A 296 6.59 -8.61 -3.27
C PHE A 296 7.93 -9.31 -3.52
N GLY A 297 7.94 -10.20 -4.51
CA GLY A 297 9.11 -10.98 -4.90
C GLY A 297 8.81 -11.87 -6.11
N ASN A 298 9.77 -12.71 -6.48
CA ASN A 298 9.56 -13.75 -7.49
C ASN A 298 10.03 -15.09 -6.92
N TRP A 299 9.30 -16.15 -7.25
CA TRP A 299 9.63 -17.53 -6.95
C TRP A 299 9.69 -18.34 -8.24
N ASP A 300 10.49 -19.40 -8.25
CA ASP A 300 10.37 -20.46 -9.26
C ASP A 300 9.10 -21.30 -9.00
N ASN A 301 8.76 -22.16 -9.96
CA ASN A 301 7.56 -23.00 -9.88
C ASN A 301 7.65 -24.01 -8.73
N ASP A 302 8.81 -24.63 -8.51
CA ASP A 302 8.99 -25.67 -7.49
C ASP A 302 8.74 -25.10 -6.09
N LYS A 303 9.33 -23.94 -5.80
CA LYS A 303 9.11 -23.19 -4.57
C LYS A 303 7.63 -22.82 -4.39
N PHE A 304 6.94 -22.41 -5.46
CA PHE A 304 5.52 -22.09 -5.41
C PHE A 304 4.67 -23.31 -5.07
N TYR A 305 4.83 -24.42 -5.80
CA TYR A 305 4.06 -25.66 -5.58
C TYR A 305 4.32 -26.24 -4.19
N HIS A 306 5.58 -26.30 -3.77
CA HIS A 306 5.94 -26.70 -2.42
C HIS A 306 5.26 -25.85 -1.35
N PHE A 307 5.24 -24.54 -1.55
CA PHE A 307 4.67 -23.59 -0.58
C PHE A 307 3.14 -23.72 -0.47
N ILE A 308 2.42 -23.84 -1.60
CA ILE A 308 0.96 -23.97 -1.55
C ILE A 308 0.50 -25.33 -1.02
N GLU A 309 1.27 -26.41 -1.27
CA GLU A 309 0.93 -27.76 -0.80
C GLU A 309 1.27 -27.97 0.68
N LYS A 310 2.46 -27.55 1.11
CA LYS A 310 2.98 -27.85 2.46
C LYS A 310 2.81 -26.73 3.47
N GLY A 311 2.47 -25.52 3.02
CA GLY A 311 2.28 -24.37 3.91
C GLY A 311 3.54 -23.94 4.66
N LYS A 312 4.71 -24.40 4.20
CA LYS A 312 6.02 -24.20 4.78
C LYS A 312 7.05 -24.08 3.65
N LEU A 313 8.09 -23.30 3.89
CA LEU A 313 9.38 -23.44 3.22
C LEU A 313 10.32 -24.17 4.18
#